data_AF-A0A3M1L6J5-F1
#
_entry.id   AF-A0A3M1L6J5-F1
#
_cell.length_a   1.000
_cell.length_b   1.000
_cell.length_c   1.000
_cell.angle_alpha   90.00
_cell.angle_beta   90.00
_cell.angle_gamma   90.00
#
_symmetry.space_group_name_H-M   'P 1'
#
loop_
_entity.id
_entity.type
_entity.pdbx_description
1 polymer ?
#
loop_
_entity_poly.entity_id
_entity_poly.type
_entity_poly.pdbx_seq_one_letter_code
_entity_poly.pdbx_strand_id
1 'polypeptide(L)'
;MAHLGRDPHPLTYREKVVRPLMRAIASGESCALIGVGSVGKSNLLRFLMREDVRRHYLGEEWDRYLFLHLDAYALVEFTPWAFYELLLHRLVQTVEALGLDQEVTAYFADLYQQVITSERELLAQRYVERAVSTLRGRYGYRLVFLLDEFDSVFARVDSRLFA
;
A
#
# COMPACT_ATOMS: atom_id res chain seq x y z
N MET A 1 7.70 13.25 -6.45
CA MET A 1 6.67 14.10 -5.81
C MET A 1 5.51 14.27 -6.78
N ALA A 2 4.48 13.40 -6.71
CA ALA A 2 3.28 13.55 -7.53
C ALA A 2 2.27 14.45 -6.78
N HIS A 3 1.73 15.44 -7.50
CA HIS A 3 0.71 16.36 -7.00
C HIS A 3 -0.57 15.60 -6.59
N LEU A 4 -0.69 15.25 -5.31
CA LEU A 4 -1.98 15.03 -4.66
C LEU A 4 -2.65 16.42 -4.54
N GLY A 5 -3.24 16.90 -5.63
CA GLY A 5 -4.15 18.05 -5.59
C GLY A 5 -5.20 17.81 -4.51
N ARG A 6 -5.48 18.84 -3.69
CA ARG A 6 -6.50 18.78 -2.64
C ARG A 6 -7.79 18.23 -3.23
N ASP A 7 -8.07 16.96 -2.96
CA ASP A 7 -9.33 16.33 -3.29
C ASP A 7 -10.44 17.11 -2.55
N PRO A 8 -11.40 17.73 -3.28
CA PRO A 8 -12.40 18.62 -2.68
C PRO A 8 -13.50 17.88 -1.92
N HIS A 9 -13.47 16.55 -1.89
CA HIS A 9 -14.53 15.77 -1.26
C HIS A 9 -14.62 16.02 0.27
N PRO A 10 -15.84 16.17 0.84
CA PRO A 10 -16.02 16.32 2.28
C PRO A 10 -15.69 15.00 3.01
N LEU A 11 -15.48 15.04 4.33
CA LEU A 11 -15.21 13.84 5.16
C LEU A 11 -16.33 12.78 5.07
N THR A 12 -17.55 13.19 4.72
CA THR A 12 -18.73 12.31 4.53
C THR A 12 -18.85 11.75 3.11
N TYR A 13 -17.88 12.00 2.22
CA TYR A 13 -17.88 11.45 0.88
C TYR A 13 -17.97 9.91 0.89
N ARG A 14 -19.02 9.38 0.27
CA ARG A 14 -19.31 7.93 0.21
C ARG A 14 -19.24 7.24 1.58
N GLU A 15 -19.66 7.93 2.63
CA GLU A 15 -19.56 7.48 4.02
C GLU A 15 -20.11 6.05 4.24
N LYS A 16 -21.22 5.70 3.59
CA LYS A 16 -21.80 4.35 3.66
C LYS A 16 -20.86 3.23 3.19
N VAL A 17 -19.88 3.55 2.34
CA VAL A 17 -18.83 2.64 1.86
C VAL A 17 -17.55 2.83 2.69
N VAL A 18 -17.15 4.07 2.98
CA VAL A 18 -15.91 4.37 3.72
C VAL A 18 -15.96 3.82 5.14
N ARG A 19 -17.09 3.98 5.83
CA ARG A 19 -17.24 3.58 7.24
C ARG A 19 -17.02 2.07 7.47
N PRO A 20 -17.68 1.14 6.74
CA PRO A 20 -17.39 -0.28 6.90
C PRO A 20 -15.96 -0.64 6.44
N LEU A 21 -15.46 0.00 5.39
CA LEU A 21 -14.09 -0.22 4.90
C LEU A 21 -13.03 0.14 5.95
N MET A 22 -13.16 1.31 6.58
CA MET A 22 -12.25 1.76 7.63
C MET A 22 -12.35 0.90 8.90
N ARG A 23 -13.54 0.33 9.20
CA ARG A 23 -13.68 -0.66 10.27
C ARG A 23 -12.92 -1.95 9.97
N ALA A 24 -13.03 -2.47 8.74
CA ALA A 24 -12.28 -3.64 8.29
C ALA A 24 -10.75 -3.40 8.33
N ILE A 25 -10.32 -2.20 7.91
CA ILE A 25 -8.91 -1.80 8.03
C ILE A 25 -8.49 -1.76 9.51
N ALA A 26 -9.33 -1.25 10.40
CA ALA A 26 -9.02 -1.15 11.82
C ALA A 26 -8.94 -2.52 12.52
N SER A 27 -9.71 -3.51 12.07
CA SER A 27 -9.65 -4.92 12.51
C SER A 27 -8.52 -5.72 11.87
N GLY A 28 -7.80 -5.15 10.90
CA GLY A 28 -6.72 -5.84 10.18
C GLY A 28 -7.23 -6.85 9.15
N GLU A 29 -8.47 -6.67 8.67
CA GLU A 29 -9.10 -7.53 7.67
C GLU A 29 -8.75 -7.08 6.24
N SER A 30 -8.69 -8.05 5.32
CA SER A 30 -8.63 -7.79 3.88
C SER A 30 -10.03 -7.61 3.31
N CYS A 31 -10.19 -6.63 2.42
CA CYS A 31 -11.48 -6.28 1.83
C CYS A 31 -11.33 -5.94 0.34
N ALA A 32 -12.35 -6.26 -0.45
CA ALA A 32 -12.40 -5.93 -1.87
C ALA A 32 -13.46 -4.84 -2.15
N LEU A 33 -13.07 -3.81 -2.88
CA LEU A 33 -13.99 -2.78 -3.38
C LEU A 33 -14.38 -3.10 -4.83
N ILE A 34 -15.57 -3.65 -5.01
CA ILE A 34 -16.07 -4.06 -6.32
C ILE A 34 -17.06 -3.02 -6.85
N GLY A 35 -16.96 -2.71 -8.14
CA GLY A 35 -17.90 -1.84 -8.83
C GLY A 35 -17.53 -1.66 -10.28
N VAL A 36 -18.52 -1.26 -11.09
CA VAL A 36 -18.34 -1.04 -12.53
C VAL A 36 -17.21 -0.05 -12.83
N GLY A 37 -16.64 -0.13 -14.03
CA GLY A 37 -15.63 0.81 -14.51
C GLY A 37 -16.10 2.27 -14.36
N SER A 38 -15.17 3.18 -14.06
CA SER A 38 -15.45 4.62 -13.93
C SER A 38 -16.42 5.03 -12.81
N VAL A 39 -16.79 4.14 -11.89
CA VAL A 39 -17.60 4.49 -10.71
C VAL A 39 -16.81 5.26 -9.64
N GLY A 40 -15.53 5.58 -9.87
CA GLY A 40 -14.70 6.36 -8.96
C GLY A 40 -14.05 5.56 -7.82
N LYS A 41 -13.70 4.29 -8.05
CA LYS A 41 -12.97 3.46 -7.07
C LYS A 41 -11.60 4.06 -6.71
N SER A 42 -10.80 4.40 -7.71
CA SER A 42 -9.49 5.07 -7.51
C SER A 42 -9.62 6.42 -6.81
N ASN A 43 -10.70 7.17 -7.06
CA ASN A 43 -10.99 8.41 -6.31
C ASN A 43 -11.28 8.10 -4.84
N LEU A 44 -12.05 7.04 -4.55
CA LEU A 44 -12.27 6.60 -3.19
C LEU A 44 -10.96 6.19 -2.52
N LEU A 45 -10.10 5.40 -3.17
CA LEU A 45 -8.80 5.00 -2.60
C LEU A 45 -7.91 6.22 -2.32
N ARG A 46 -7.83 7.19 -3.24
CA ARG A 46 -7.12 8.47 -3.01
C ARG A 46 -7.73 9.28 -1.85
N PHE A 47 -9.06 9.28 -1.71
CA PHE A 47 -9.74 9.90 -0.59
C PHE A 47 -9.32 9.27 0.76
N LEU A 48 -9.19 7.93 0.83
CA LEU A 48 -8.73 7.24 2.05
C LEU A 48 -7.27 7.57 2.43
N MET A 49 -6.44 7.97 1.46
CA MET A 49 -5.04 8.34 1.72
C MET A 49 -4.91 9.69 2.46
N ARG A 50 -5.94 10.54 2.42
CA ARG A 50 -5.88 11.87 3.02
C ARG A 50 -5.75 11.78 4.54
N GLU A 51 -4.90 12.62 5.09
CA GLU A 51 -4.65 12.67 6.52
C GLU A 51 -5.90 13.00 7.34
N ASP A 52 -6.68 13.99 6.91
CA ASP A 52 -7.92 14.41 7.59
C ASP A 52 -8.97 13.29 7.61
N VAL A 53 -9.08 12.52 6.51
CA VAL A 53 -9.93 11.34 6.42
C VAL A 53 -9.44 10.24 7.36
N ARG A 54 -8.14 9.92 7.35
CA ARG A 54 -7.58 8.90 8.26
C ARG A 54 -7.78 9.27 9.73
N ARG A 55 -7.50 10.52 10.11
CA ARG A 55 -7.78 11.07 11.44
C ARG A 55 -9.25 10.91 11.83
N HIS A 56 -10.17 11.24 10.92
CA HIS A 56 -11.61 11.16 11.20
C HIS A 56 -12.09 9.72 11.45
N TYR A 57 -11.64 8.76 10.64
CA TYR A 57 -12.16 7.38 10.69
C TYR A 57 -11.37 6.43 11.60
N LEU A 58 -10.08 6.66 11.81
CA LEU A 58 -9.20 5.81 12.63
C LEU A 58 -8.98 6.37 14.04
N GLY A 59 -9.35 7.62 14.30
CA GLY A 59 -9.26 8.24 15.63
C GLY A 59 -7.82 8.58 16.02
N GLU A 60 -7.50 8.47 17.31
CA GLU A 60 -6.21 8.88 17.88
C GLU A 60 -5.02 8.10 17.33
N GLU A 61 -5.24 6.85 16.92
CA GLU A 61 -4.18 5.94 16.45
C GLU A 61 -3.94 6.05 14.93
N TRP A 62 -4.53 7.04 14.26
CA TRP A 62 -4.47 7.20 12.79
C TRP A 62 -3.04 7.23 12.24
N ASP A 63 -2.10 7.79 13.01
CA ASP A 63 -0.70 7.98 12.67
C ASP A 63 0.11 6.67 12.72
N ARG A 64 -0.44 5.64 13.37
CA ARG A 64 0.12 4.28 13.34
C ARG A 64 -0.20 3.54 12.04
N TYR A 65 -1.11 4.04 11.21
CA TYR A 65 -1.48 3.40 9.95
C TYR A 65 -0.68 3.96 8.77
N LEU A 66 0.14 3.10 8.17
CA LEU A 66 0.86 3.39 6.94
C LEU A 66 0.04 2.90 5.75
N PHE A 67 -0.60 3.83 5.05
CA PHE A 67 -1.32 3.52 3.82
C PHE A 67 -0.35 3.56 2.63
N LEU A 68 -0.30 2.47 1.88
CA LEU A 68 0.52 2.32 0.68
C LEU A 68 -0.41 2.11 -0.51
N HIS A 69 -0.41 3.06 -1.45
CA HIS A 69 -1.18 2.94 -2.68
C HIS A 69 -0.34 2.26 -3.77
N LEU A 70 -0.86 1.16 -4.29
CA LEU A 70 -0.28 0.41 -5.40
C LEU A 70 -1.25 0.48 -6.58
N ASP A 71 -0.83 1.18 -7.63
CA ASP A 71 -1.52 1.15 -8.90
C ASP A 71 -0.95 -0.01 -9.72
N ALA A 72 -1.77 -1.02 -10.00
CA ALA A 72 -1.38 -2.18 -10.79
C ALA A 72 -0.95 -1.81 -12.22
N TYR A 73 -1.42 -0.68 -12.79
CA TYR A 73 -0.95 -0.21 -14.09
C TYR A 73 0.50 0.27 -14.07
N ALA A 74 1.10 0.50 -12.90
CA ALA A 74 2.52 0.80 -12.78
C ALA A 74 3.42 -0.42 -13.06
N LEU A 75 2.85 -1.64 -13.02
CA LEU A 75 3.59 -2.86 -13.37
C LEU A 75 3.79 -2.91 -14.89
N VAL A 76 5.05 -2.73 -15.30
CA VAL A 76 5.48 -2.93 -16.70
C VAL A 76 5.37 -4.41 -17.08
N GLU A 77 5.69 -5.29 -16.15
CA GLU A 77 5.62 -6.74 -16.30
C GLU A 77 4.72 -7.36 -15.24
N PHE A 78 3.91 -8.34 -15.64
CA PHE A 78 2.98 -9.05 -14.76
C PHE A 78 3.65 -10.32 -14.21
N THR A 79 4.76 -10.15 -13.50
CA THR A 79 5.47 -11.26 -12.83
C THR A 79 5.36 -11.14 -11.31
N PRO A 80 5.44 -12.26 -10.57
CA PRO A 80 5.54 -12.23 -9.11
C PRO A 80 6.67 -11.35 -8.60
N TRP A 81 7.84 -11.43 -9.24
CA TRP A 81 8.98 -10.60 -8.88
C TRP A 81 8.67 -9.10 -9.03
N ALA A 82 8.10 -8.67 -10.16
CA ALA A 82 7.75 -7.27 -10.38
C ALA A 82 6.72 -6.75 -9.37
N PHE A 83 5.78 -7.60 -8.95
CA PHE A 83 4.82 -7.25 -7.91
C PHE A 83 5.50 -7.03 -6.54
N TYR A 84 6.39 -7.92 -6.12
CA TYR A 84 7.13 -7.77 -4.86
C TYR A 84 8.14 -6.62 -4.91
N GLU A 85 8.78 -6.38 -6.06
CA GLU A 85 9.64 -5.22 -6.28
C GLU A 85 8.86 -3.93 -6.09
N LEU A 86 7.68 -3.80 -6.71
CA LEU A 86 6.84 -2.61 -6.59
C LEU A 86 6.39 -2.39 -5.14
N LEU A 87 6.00 -3.46 -4.44
CA LEU A 87 5.66 -3.38 -3.00
C LEU A 87 6.84 -2.86 -2.17
N LEU A 88 8.04 -3.40 -2.38
CA LEU A 88 9.24 -2.98 -1.67
C LEU A 88 9.61 -1.53 -2.00
N HIS A 89 9.51 -1.15 -3.27
CA HIS A 89 9.73 0.23 -3.71
C HIS A 89 8.80 1.21 -2.98
N ARG A 90 7.51 0.88 -2.86
CA ARG A 90 6.53 1.70 -2.10
C ARG A 90 6.84 1.77 -0.61
N LEU A 91 7.33 0.69 -0.03
CA LEU A 91 7.78 0.68 1.37
C LEU A 91 8.97 1.60 1.59
N VAL A 92 9.98 1.56 0.70
CA VAL A 92 11.14 2.47 0.74
C VAL A 92 10.70 3.93 0.68
N GLN A 93 9.86 4.28 -0.30
CA GLN A 93 9.33 5.65 -0.43
C GLN A 93 8.56 6.10 0.82
N THR A 94 7.84 5.17 1.46
CA THR A 94 7.09 5.46 2.69
C THR A 94 8.04 5.72 3.86
N VAL A 95 9.07 4.89 4.02
CA VAL A 95 10.10 5.07 5.07
C VAL A 95 10.84 6.39 4.91
N GLU A 96 11.25 6.73 3.68
CA GLU A 96 11.89 8.02 3.38
C GLU A 96 10.97 9.20 3.72
N ALA A 97 9.68 9.11 3.38
CA ALA A 97 8.71 10.16 3.67
C ALA A 97 8.38 10.31 5.16
N LEU A 98 8.47 9.23 5.95
CA LEU A 98 8.28 9.26 7.40
C LEU A 98 9.44 9.96 8.12
N GLY A 99 10.60 10.11 7.47
CA GLY A 99 11.79 10.69 8.10
C GLY A 99 12.30 9.84 9.27
N LEU A 100 12.23 8.50 9.13
CA LEU A 100 12.83 7.58 10.10
C LEU A 100 14.35 7.76 10.15
N ASP A 101 15.00 7.13 11.15
CA ASP A 101 16.44 7.21 11.31
C ASP A 101 17.21 6.76 10.05
N GLN A 102 18.44 7.27 9.90
CA GLN A 102 19.27 7.01 8.72
C GLN A 102 19.64 5.53 8.60
N GLU A 103 19.75 4.81 9.73
CA GLU A 103 20.05 3.38 9.76
C GLU A 103 18.95 2.58 9.05
N VAL A 104 17.69 2.84 9.39
CA VAL A 104 16.55 2.15 8.80
C VAL A 104 16.29 2.58 7.36
N THR A 105 16.48 3.87 7.06
CA THR A 105 16.40 4.32 5.67
C THR A 105 17.43 3.61 4.78
N ALA A 106 18.69 3.52 5.24
CA ALA A 106 19.75 2.81 4.51
C ALA A 106 19.47 1.30 4.40
N TYR A 107 18.95 0.69 5.45
CA TYR A 107 18.56 -0.72 5.44
C TYR A 107 17.48 -1.03 4.39
N PHE A 108 16.44 -0.20 4.28
CA PHE A 108 15.39 -0.37 3.27
C PHE A 108 15.93 -0.16 1.84
N ALA A 109 16.82 0.82 1.66
CA ALA A 109 17.48 1.05 0.36
C ALA A 109 18.35 -0.15 -0.06
N ASP A 110 19.07 -0.78 0.88
CA ASP A 110 19.86 -1.98 0.61
C ASP A 110 18.99 -3.18 0.22
N LEU A 111 17.88 -3.43 0.96
CA LEU A 111 16.91 -4.47 0.58
C LEU A 111 16.43 -4.27 -0.86
N TYR A 112 16.07 -3.04 -1.22
CA TYR A 112 15.60 -2.71 -2.55
C TYR A 112 16.67 -2.93 -3.62
N GLN A 113 17.90 -2.48 -3.37
CA GLN A 113 19.03 -2.66 -4.27
C GLN A 113 19.30 -4.14 -4.58
N GLN A 114 19.17 -5.01 -3.56
CA GLN A 114 19.34 -6.44 -3.75
C GLN A 114 18.20 -7.10 -4.56
N VAL A 115 16.95 -6.61 -4.44
CA VAL A 115 15.83 -7.08 -5.26
C VAL A 115 16.05 -6.74 -6.74
N ILE A 116 16.37 -5.47 -7.04
CA ILE A 116 16.54 -5.02 -8.43
C ILE A 116 17.75 -5.66 -9.12
N THR A 117 18.77 -6.06 -8.36
CA THR A 117 19.99 -6.67 -8.92
C THR A 117 19.85 -8.18 -9.12
N SER A 118 18.98 -8.86 -8.36
CA SER A 118 18.92 -10.33 -8.37
C SER A 118 17.83 -10.91 -9.29
N GLU A 119 16.75 -10.16 -9.56
CA GLU A 119 15.56 -10.64 -10.29
C GLU A 119 14.96 -11.97 -9.76
N ARG A 120 15.28 -12.35 -8.51
CA ARG A 120 14.79 -13.60 -7.90
C ARG A 120 13.52 -13.37 -7.12
N GLU A 121 12.42 -13.98 -7.59
CA GLU A 121 11.10 -13.92 -6.95
C GLU A 121 11.14 -14.21 -5.43
N LEU A 122 11.74 -15.34 -5.02
CA LEU A 122 11.79 -15.73 -3.61
C LEU A 122 12.55 -14.70 -2.74
N LEU A 123 13.58 -14.04 -3.28
CA LEU A 123 14.30 -13.00 -2.54
C LEU A 123 13.44 -11.74 -2.42
N ALA A 124 12.76 -11.34 -3.50
CA ALA A 124 11.88 -10.19 -3.50
C ALA A 124 10.76 -10.35 -2.46
N GLN A 125 10.09 -11.50 -2.44
CA GLN A 125 9.07 -11.83 -1.43
C GLN A 125 9.64 -11.74 -0.01
N ARG A 126 10.77 -12.40 0.26
CA ARG A 126 11.40 -12.40 1.60
C ARG A 126 11.79 -11.01 2.07
N TYR A 127 12.19 -10.12 1.16
CA TYR A 127 12.55 -8.75 1.52
C TYR A 127 11.34 -7.86 1.77
N VAL A 128 10.23 -8.08 1.06
CA VAL A 128 8.94 -7.48 1.44
C VAL A 128 8.51 -7.94 2.83
N GLU A 129 8.51 -9.26 3.10
CA GLU A 129 8.16 -9.82 4.41
C GLU A 129 9.02 -9.23 5.53
N ARG A 130 10.33 -9.09 5.30
CA ARG A 130 11.27 -8.53 6.27
C ARG A 130 11.03 -7.04 6.50
N ALA A 131 10.78 -6.28 5.44
CA ALA A 131 10.44 -4.86 5.52
C ALA A 131 9.15 -4.64 6.33
N VAL A 132 8.09 -5.41 6.03
CA VAL A 132 6.82 -5.40 6.77
C VAL A 132 7.04 -5.75 8.24
N SER A 133 7.77 -6.83 8.52
CA SER A 133 8.08 -7.27 9.88
C SER A 133 8.86 -6.20 10.67
N THR A 134 9.80 -5.52 10.03
CA THR A 134 10.58 -4.44 10.66
C THR A 134 9.70 -3.26 11.05
N LEU A 135 8.82 -2.79 10.14
CA LEU A 135 7.91 -1.68 10.44
C LEU A 135 6.89 -2.02 11.53
N ARG A 136 6.38 -3.25 11.53
CA ARG A 136 5.44 -3.72 12.56
C ARG A 136 6.12 -3.92 13.91
N GLY A 137 7.26 -4.61 13.93
CA GLY A 137 7.93 -5.04 15.16
C GLY A 137 8.72 -3.93 15.84
N ARG A 138 9.52 -3.16 15.10
CA ARG A 138 10.39 -2.11 15.66
C ARG A 138 9.64 -0.79 15.87
N TYR A 139 8.68 -0.47 14.99
CA TYR A 139 8.01 0.84 14.98
C TYR A 139 6.51 0.77 15.31
N GLY A 140 5.91 -0.42 15.43
CA GLY A 140 4.51 -0.57 15.80
C GLY A 140 3.51 -0.15 14.72
N TYR A 141 3.96 0.05 13.47
CA TYR A 141 3.08 0.47 12.38
C TYR A 141 2.10 -0.64 11.96
N ARG A 142 0.92 -0.22 11.50
CA ARG A 142 -0.09 -1.04 10.84
C ARG A 142 -0.11 -0.70 9.36
N LEU A 143 0.27 -1.64 8.51
CA LEU A 143 0.38 -1.39 7.07
C LEU A 143 -0.96 -1.68 6.40
N VAL A 144 -1.38 -0.78 5.50
CA VAL A 144 -2.60 -0.88 4.72
C VAL A 144 -2.22 -0.77 3.25
N PHE A 145 -2.22 -1.89 2.54
CA PHE A 145 -1.96 -1.92 1.10
C PHE A 145 -3.27 -1.67 0.34
N LEU A 146 -3.36 -0.55 -0.36
CA LEU A 146 -4.45 -0.24 -1.28
C LEU A 146 -4.02 -0.68 -2.68
N LEU A 147 -4.50 -1.84 -3.12
CA LEU A 147 -4.25 -2.36 -4.46
C LEU A 147 -5.34 -1.84 -5.41
N ASP A 148 -4.98 -0.91 -6.30
CA ASP A 148 -5.86 -0.35 -7.33
C ASP A 148 -5.67 -1.07 -8.67
N GLU A 149 -6.74 -1.18 -9.45
CA GLU A 149 -6.75 -1.79 -10.80
C GLU A 149 -6.17 -3.22 -10.87
N PHE A 150 -6.30 -3.95 -9.74
CA PHE A 150 -5.67 -5.25 -9.52
C PHE A 150 -6.27 -6.40 -10.36
N ASP A 151 -7.46 -6.24 -10.92
CA ASP A 151 -8.10 -7.22 -11.81
C ASP A 151 -7.17 -7.62 -12.97
N SER A 152 -6.39 -6.66 -13.47
CA SER A 152 -5.41 -6.86 -14.55
C SER A 152 -4.24 -7.77 -14.15
N VAL A 153 -3.79 -7.68 -12.89
CA VAL A 153 -2.71 -8.49 -12.31
C VAL A 153 -3.24 -9.88 -12.00
N PHE A 154 -4.40 -9.96 -11.35
CA PHE A 154 -5.04 -11.22 -11.01
C PHE A 154 -5.30 -12.11 -12.25
N ALA A 155 -5.68 -11.50 -13.38
CA ALA A 155 -5.93 -12.23 -14.63
C ALA A 155 -4.66 -12.74 -15.33
N ARG A 156 -3.48 -12.23 -14.98
CA ARG A 156 -2.23 -12.45 -15.75
C ARG A 156 -1.12 -13.12 -14.95
N VAL A 157 -1.14 -13.00 -13.63
CA VAL A 157 -0.12 -13.61 -12.76
C VAL A 157 -0.53 -15.04 -12.41
N ASP A 158 0.47 -15.91 -12.24
CA ASP A 158 0.30 -17.28 -11.76
C ASP A 158 -0.46 -17.31 -10.42
N SER A 159 -1.43 -18.21 -10.28
CA SER A 159 -2.26 -18.32 -9.08
C SER A 159 -1.46 -18.60 -7.81
N ARG A 160 -0.22 -19.11 -7.94
CA ARG A 160 0.72 -19.30 -6.82
C ARG A 160 1.09 -18.02 -6.09
N LEU A 161 0.91 -16.84 -6.68
CA LEU A 161 1.11 -15.56 -5.99
C LEU A 161 0.13 -15.34 -4.83
N PHE A 162 -1.04 -15.97 -4.89
CA PHE A 162 -2.15 -15.75 -3.96
C PHE A 162 -2.47 -16.97 -3.09
N ALA A 163 -1.70 -18.05 -3.23
CA ALA A 163 -1.92 -19.35 -2.58
C ALA A 163 -1.27 -19.45 -1.20
#